data_AF-A0A957UUC5-F1
#
_entry.id   AF-A0A957UUC5-F1
#
_cell.length_a   1.000
_cell.length_b   1.000
_cell.length_c   1.000
_cell.angle_alpha   90.00
_cell.angle_beta   90.00
_cell.angle_gamma   90.00
#
_symmetry.space_group_name_H-M   'P 1'
#
loop_
_entity.id
_entity.type
_entity.pdbx_description
1 polymer ?
#
loop_
_entity_poly.entity_id
_entity_poly.type
_entity_poly.pdbx_seq_one_letter_code
_entity_poly.pdbx_strand_id
1 'polypeptide(L)'
;VMAGCMVVALIAFLRHAFSGIPIAYTGVMVFLGIASALIGCISTTWLAQPEQRMRRNSGIRAAEFALILAITRVTTWLTIGYLPPLDAFLTRPMETLIDPAYILSVAIVMLAWFFAASTTSDFLRMGLQADELYAARQRTGRSTDDPVPPNYIDRRSVLGGFVTRWLAGGILLVLLAAGTRVGQAGNSFFAITQQNIAPAVISAIIIYYLTGLALISQGQLAVLRARWTLERVPSRASILRNWPMYALGLILGIGFLAGMMPFGGTFYLATVISTVLRTIYMAMLTIMQIFMGLLMWLGSLLAGDEPIAQPEAPPPAPPPRFDLPPTEPSQVPEWLGGMLFWGVLA
;
A
#
# COMPACT_ATOMS: atom_id res chain seq x y z
N VAL A 1 2.08 -1.62 12.10
CA VAL A 1 2.73 -0.41 11.52
C VAL A 1 2.52 -0.34 10.01
N MET A 2 3.11 -1.24 9.21
CA MET A 2 2.99 -1.20 7.73
C MET A 2 1.55 -1.09 7.21
N ALA A 3 0.63 -1.93 7.70
CA ALA A 3 -0.78 -1.86 7.33
C ALA A 3 -1.40 -0.48 7.63
N GLY A 4 -1.05 0.12 8.77
CA GLY A 4 -1.51 1.47 9.15
C GLY A 4 -0.99 2.55 8.20
N CYS A 5 0.27 2.46 7.76
CA CYS A 5 0.82 3.37 6.75
C CYS A 5 0.03 3.27 5.42
N MET A 6 -0.36 2.06 5.01
CA MET A 6 -1.17 1.83 3.82
C MET A 6 -2.57 2.45 3.95
N VAL A 7 -3.20 2.29 5.12
CA VAL A 7 -4.50 2.92 5.43
C VAL A 7 -4.41 4.45 5.38
N VAL A 8 -3.38 5.05 5.98
CA VAL A 8 -3.17 6.50 5.98
C VAL A 8 -3.05 7.04 4.56
N ALA A 9 -2.25 6.40 3.71
CA ALA A 9 -2.07 6.84 2.33
C ALA A 9 -3.34 6.68 1.47
N LEU A 10 -4.06 5.57 1.64
CA LEU A 10 -5.35 5.34 0.95
C LEU A 10 -6.37 6.40 1.34
N ILE A 11 -6.49 6.73 2.62
CA ILE A 11 -7.46 7.74 3.08
C ILE A 11 -7.04 9.14 2.63
N ALA A 12 -5.74 9.45 2.65
CA ALA A 12 -5.24 10.72 2.12
C ALA A 12 -5.54 10.87 0.62
N PHE A 13 -5.37 9.80 -0.15
CA PHE A 13 -5.75 9.75 -1.55
C PHE A 13 -7.26 9.93 -1.75
N LEU A 14 -8.10 9.22 -0.99
CA LEU A 14 -9.56 9.38 -1.09
C LEU A 14 -10.01 10.81 -0.74
N ARG A 15 -9.41 11.43 0.28
CA ARG A 15 -9.70 12.82 0.64
C ARG A 15 -9.32 13.79 -0.48
N HIS A 16 -8.28 13.47 -1.24
CA HIS A 16 -7.90 14.25 -2.41
C HIS A 16 -8.88 14.03 -3.58
N ALA A 17 -9.26 12.78 -3.85
CA ALA A 17 -10.16 12.43 -4.94
C ALA A 17 -11.61 12.89 -4.73
N PHE A 18 -12.08 12.90 -3.49
CA PHE A 18 -13.45 13.28 -3.14
C PHE A 18 -13.45 14.49 -2.19
N SER A 19 -13.77 15.67 -2.74
CA SER A 19 -13.98 16.88 -1.96
C SER A 19 -15.31 16.76 -1.19
N GLY A 20 -15.23 16.52 0.12
CA GLY A 20 -16.43 16.42 0.98
C GLY A 20 -16.34 15.39 2.11
N ILE A 21 -15.25 14.61 2.19
CA ILE A 21 -15.07 13.65 3.27
C ILE A 21 -14.88 14.38 4.62
N PRO A 22 -15.72 14.11 5.64
CA PRO A 22 -15.57 14.71 6.97
C PRO A 22 -14.25 14.33 7.65
N ILE A 23 -13.64 15.25 8.39
CA ILE A 23 -12.38 14.98 9.14
C ILE A 23 -12.57 13.84 10.15
N ALA A 24 -13.74 13.77 10.80
CA ALA A 24 -14.08 12.70 11.73
C ALA A 24 -14.06 11.32 11.06
N TYR A 25 -14.58 11.22 9.83
CA TYR A 25 -14.57 9.98 9.05
C TYR A 25 -13.13 9.51 8.79
N THR A 26 -12.23 10.42 8.39
CA THR A 26 -10.81 10.09 8.20
C THR A 26 -10.16 9.51 9.46
N GLY A 27 -10.35 10.17 10.61
CA GLY A 27 -9.77 9.71 11.88
C GLY A 27 -10.29 8.32 12.29
N VAL A 28 -11.62 8.11 12.19
CA VAL A 28 -12.25 6.84 12.52
C VAL A 28 -11.78 5.73 11.59
N MET A 29 -11.66 5.98 10.28
CA MET A 29 -11.20 4.97 9.32
C MET A 29 -9.73 4.59 9.53
N VAL A 30 -8.86 5.53 9.89
CA VAL A 30 -7.47 5.21 10.28
C VAL A 30 -7.46 4.31 11.50
N PHE A 31 -8.22 4.67 12.54
CA PHE A 31 -8.32 3.87 13.76
C PHE A 31 -8.83 2.46 13.47
N LEU A 32 -9.91 2.35 12.69
CA LEU A 32 -10.55 1.08 12.39
C LEU A 32 -9.68 0.17 11.50
N GLY A 33 -8.92 0.74 10.55
CA GLY A 33 -7.92 0.00 9.78
C GLY A 33 -6.72 -0.47 10.62
N ILE A 34 -6.29 0.30 11.63
CA ILE A 34 -5.27 -0.14 12.58
C ILE A 34 -5.81 -1.24 13.49
N ALA A 35 -7.03 -1.08 14.01
CA ALA A 35 -7.69 -2.07 14.85
C ALA A 35 -7.89 -3.39 14.09
N SER A 36 -8.34 -3.34 12.83
CA SER A 36 -8.49 -4.54 11.99
C SER A 36 -7.15 -5.22 11.74
N ALA A 37 -6.08 -4.46 11.47
CA ALA A 37 -4.74 -5.00 11.33
C ALA A 37 -4.25 -5.67 12.62
N LEU A 38 -4.51 -5.08 13.80
CA LEU A 38 -4.18 -5.68 15.10
C LEU A 38 -4.95 -6.98 15.35
N ILE A 39 -6.25 -7.00 15.08
CA ILE A 39 -7.07 -8.22 15.15
C ILE A 39 -6.50 -9.29 14.23
N GLY A 40 -6.13 -8.93 12.99
CA GLY A 40 -5.48 -9.82 12.03
C GLY A 40 -4.17 -10.41 12.56
N CYS A 41 -3.30 -9.59 13.17
CA CYS A 41 -2.07 -10.07 13.80
C CYS A 41 -2.35 -11.03 14.96
N ILE A 42 -3.16 -10.59 15.93
CA ILE A 42 -3.43 -11.32 17.18
C ILE A 42 -4.08 -12.67 16.87
N SER A 43 -5.15 -12.67 16.08
CA SER A 43 -5.83 -13.89 15.67
C SER A 43 -4.88 -14.87 14.96
N THR A 44 -4.03 -14.37 14.07
CA THR A 44 -3.08 -15.21 13.34
C THR A 44 -2.04 -15.82 14.27
N THR A 45 -1.53 -15.06 15.25
CA THR A 45 -0.60 -15.59 16.25
C THR A 45 -1.25 -16.60 17.19
N TRP A 46 -2.51 -16.36 17.58
CA TRP A 46 -3.27 -17.21 18.49
C TRP A 46 -3.60 -18.54 17.82
N LEU A 47 -4.13 -18.51 16.59
CA LEU A 47 -4.45 -19.70 15.78
C LEU A 47 -3.22 -20.53 15.36
N ALA A 48 -2.00 -19.99 15.50
CA ALA A 48 -0.78 -20.71 15.25
C ALA A 48 -0.29 -21.53 16.45
N GLN A 49 -0.88 -21.33 17.64
CA GLN A 49 -0.51 -22.09 18.84
C GLN A 49 -0.87 -23.58 18.69
N PRO A 50 -0.06 -24.51 19.23
CA PRO A 50 -0.27 -25.95 19.07
C PRO A 50 -1.65 -26.42 19.55
N GLU A 51 -2.12 -25.90 20.68
CA GLU A 51 -3.40 -26.24 21.31
C GLU A 51 -4.62 -25.91 20.42
N GLN A 52 -4.44 -25.02 19.44
CA GLN A 52 -5.52 -24.48 18.63
C GLN A 52 -5.51 -24.96 17.19
N ARG A 53 -4.61 -25.87 16.83
CA ARG A 53 -4.51 -26.40 15.47
C ARG A 53 -5.83 -27.01 14.99
N MET A 54 -6.56 -27.69 15.87
CA MET A 54 -7.88 -28.26 15.58
C MET A 54 -8.97 -27.19 15.38
N ARG A 55 -8.76 -25.98 15.91
CA ARG A 55 -9.67 -24.83 15.75
C ARG A 55 -9.29 -23.93 14.58
N ARG A 56 -8.21 -24.24 13.84
CA ARG A 56 -7.76 -23.51 12.64
C ARG A 56 -8.66 -23.78 11.43
N ASN A 57 -9.96 -23.66 11.62
CA ASN A 57 -10.97 -23.80 10.58
C ASN A 57 -11.25 -22.42 9.96
N SER A 58 -11.66 -22.43 8.69
CA SER A 58 -12.08 -21.23 7.95
C SER A 58 -13.19 -20.45 8.66
N GLY A 59 -13.98 -21.11 9.52
CA GLY A 59 -15.06 -20.51 10.30
C GLY A 59 -14.63 -19.33 11.18
N ILE A 60 -13.47 -19.40 11.86
CA ILE A 60 -13.00 -18.27 12.70
C ILE A 60 -12.65 -17.07 11.83
N ARG A 61 -12.02 -17.30 10.67
CA ARG A 61 -11.70 -16.22 9.72
C ARG A 61 -12.94 -15.61 9.10
N ALA A 62 -13.96 -16.43 8.81
CA ALA A 62 -15.25 -15.94 8.34
C ALA A 62 -15.97 -15.11 9.42
N ALA A 63 -15.90 -15.51 10.69
CA ALA A 63 -16.45 -14.74 11.80
C ALA A 63 -15.73 -13.40 12.01
N GLU A 64 -14.39 -13.38 11.93
CA GLU A 64 -13.59 -12.14 11.95
C GLU A 64 -13.98 -11.20 10.82
N PHE A 65 -14.10 -11.74 9.60
CA PHE A 65 -14.54 -10.99 8.43
C PHE A 65 -15.92 -10.37 8.65
N ALA A 66 -16.90 -11.18 9.07
CA ALA A 66 -18.26 -10.71 9.35
C ALA A 66 -18.30 -9.64 10.44
N LEU A 67 -17.51 -9.80 11.51
CA LEU A 67 -17.39 -8.82 12.58
C LEU A 67 -16.81 -7.50 12.06
N ILE A 68 -15.74 -7.54 11.26
CA ILE A 68 -15.13 -6.35 10.66
C ILE A 68 -16.12 -5.63 9.76
N LEU A 69 -16.88 -6.36 8.93
CA LEU A 69 -17.93 -5.78 8.09
C LEU A 69 -19.00 -5.07 8.93
N ALA A 70 -19.52 -5.74 9.97
CA ALA A 70 -20.56 -5.19 10.83
C ALA A 70 -20.08 -3.93 11.57
N ILE A 71 -18.88 -3.96 12.16
CA ILE A 71 -18.31 -2.80 12.85
C ILE A 71 -18.09 -1.65 11.86
N THR A 72 -17.53 -1.95 10.67
CA THR A 72 -17.33 -0.93 9.63
C THR A 72 -18.65 -0.26 9.26
N ARG A 73 -19.73 -1.04 9.09
CA ARG A 73 -21.08 -0.53 8.79
C ARG A 73 -21.60 0.43 9.85
N VAL A 74 -21.51 0.02 11.11
CA VAL A 74 -21.95 0.85 12.23
C VAL A 74 -21.14 2.14 12.28
N THR A 75 -19.83 2.07 12.08
CA THR A 75 -18.99 3.28 12.07
C THR A 75 -19.26 4.21 10.90
N THR A 76 -19.59 3.69 9.70
CA THR A 76 -19.93 4.53 8.55
C THR A 76 -21.22 5.29 8.80
N TRP A 77 -22.24 4.65 9.39
CA TRP A 77 -23.48 5.35 9.78
C TRP A 77 -23.23 6.47 10.79
N LEU A 78 -22.45 6.19 11.83
CA LEU A 78 -22.15 7.16 12.89
C LEU A 78 -21.32 8.35 12.39
N THR A 79 -20.38 8.12 11.46
CA THR A 79 -19.46 9.16 10.97
C THR A 79 -20.06 10.05 9.89
N ILE A 80 -20.98 9.51 9.08
CA ILE A 80 -21.72 10.27 8.07
C ILE A 80 -22.94 10.98 8.68
N GLY A 81 -23.35 10.59 9.90
CA GLY A 81 -24.47 11.18 10.61
C GLY A 81 -25.83 10.68 10.12
N TYR A 82 -25.87 9.52 9.46
CA TYR A 82 -27.08 8.94 8.90
C TYR A 82 -27.33 7.56 9.52
N LEU A 83 -28.17 7.53 10.57
CA LEU A 83 -28.74 6.31 11.11
C LEU A 83 -30.06 6.02 10.36
N PRO A 84 -30.14 4.94 9.58
CA PRO A 84 -31.33 4.66 8.80
C PRO A 84 -32.50 4.33 9.75
N PRO A 85 -33.69 4.90 9.52
CA PRO A 85 -34.89 4.50 10.26
C PRO A 85 -35.34 3.08 9.86
N LEU A 86 -36.11 2.44 10.75
CA LEU A 86 -36.52 1.03 10.58
C LEU A 86 -37.34 0.79 9.31
N ASP A 87 -38.10 1.78 8.87
CA ASP A 87 -38.88 1.75 7.63
C ASP A 87 -37.99 1.71 6.39
N ALA A 88 -36.93 2.51 6.33
CA ALA A 88 -35.95 2.51 5.25
C ALA A 88 -35.19 1.18 5.18
N PHE A 89 -34.93 0.56 6.33
CA PHE A 89 -34.28 -0.75 6.40
C PHE A 89 -35.16 -1.87 5.80
N LEU A 90 -36.48 -1.82 6.03
CA LEU A 90 -37.42 -2.82 5.52
C LEU A 90 -37.78 -2.60 4.05
N THR A 91 -37.90 -1.34 3.63
CA THR A 91 -38.35 -0.98 2.27
C THR A 91 -37.21 -0.95 1.26
N ARG A 92 -36.00 -0.55 1.68
CA ARG A 92 -34.82 -0.45 0.81
C ARG A 92 -33.55 -0.98 1.50
N PRO A 93 -33.50 -2.29 1.81
CA PRO A 93 -32.39 -2.88 2.56
C PRO A 93 -31.04 -2.75 1.84
N MET A 94 -31.01 -2.85 0.50
CA MET A 94 -29.74 -2.80 -0.24
C MET A 94 -29.15 -1.39 -0.26
N GLU A 95 -29.95 -0.35 -0.47
CA GLU A 95 -29.49 1.05 -0.44
C GLU A 95 -29.02 1.45 0.96
N THR A 96 -29.68 0.93 2.00
CA THR A 96 -29.34 1.24 3.40
C THR A 96 -28.18 0.43 3.96
N LEU A 97 -27.87 -0.76 3.41
CA LEU A 97 -26.76 -1.61 3.85
C LEU A 97 -25.50 -1.48 2.99
N ILE A 98 -25.65 -1.15 1.70
CA ILE A 98 -24.56 -1.13 0.73
C ILE A 98 -24.56 0.23 0.03
N ASP A 99 -23.85 1.18 0.63
CA ASP A 99 -23.56 2.48 0.01
C ASP A 99 -22.09 2.58 -0.40
N PRO A 100 -21.73 3.48 -1.33
CA PRO A 100 -20.36 3.62 -1.82
C PRO A 100 -19.33 3.92 -0.74
N ALA A 101 -19.67 4.71 0.28
CA ALA A 101 -18.73 5.05 1.35
C ALA A 101 -18.44 3.83 2.22
N TYR A 102 -19.44 3.00 2.50
CA TYR A 102 -19.25 1.71 3.16
C TYR A 102 -18.40 0.74 2.34
N ILE A 103 -18.64 0.61 1.04
CA ILE A 103 -17.82 -0.26 0.17
C ILE A 103 -16.35 0.16 0.22
N LEU A 104 -16.06 1.45 0.10
CA LEU A 104 -14.70 1.99 0.19
C LEU A 104 -14.08 1.77 1.57
N SER A 105 -14.84 1.99 2.64
CA SER A 105 -14.41 1.74 4.02
C SER A 105 -14.03 0.28 4.24
N VAL A 106 -14.93 -0.62 3.84
CA VAL A 106 -14.70 -2.07 3.91
C VAL A 106 -13.46 -2.45 3.14
N ALA A 107 -13.29 -1.94 1.91
CA ALA A 107 -12.12 -2.25 1.09
C ALA A 107 -10.81 -1.86 1.80
N ILE A 108 -10.72 -0.66 2.37
CA ILE A 108 -9.52 -0.18 3.09
C ILE A 108 -9.25 -1.04 4.33
N VAL A 109 -10.27 -1.27 5.14
CA VAL A 109 -10.15 -1.97 6.42
C VAL A 109 -9.83 -3.44 6.21
N MET A 110 -10.45 -4.06 5.21
CA MET A 110 -10.20 -5.44 4.84
C MET A 110 -8.81 -5.62 4.25
N LEU A 111 -8.36 -4.68 3.43
CA LEU A 111 -6.99 -4.67 2.91
C LEU A 111 -5.97 -4.57 4.04
N ALA A 112 -6.22 -3.74 5.06
CA ALA A 112 -5.36 -3.64 6.25
C ALA A 112 -5.32 -4.95 7.05
N TRP A 113 -6.49 -5.55 7.32
CA TRP A 113 -6.60 -6.83 8.01
C TRP A 113 -5.89 -7.95 7.24
N PHE A 114 -6.16 -8.07 5.94
CA PHE A 114 -5.59 -9.10 5.08
C PHE A 114 -4.07 -8.96 4.97
N PHE A 115 -3.58 -7.74 4.79
CA PHE A 115 -2.15 -7.47 4.72
C PHE A 115 -1.45 -7.83 6.04
N ALA A 116 -2.05 -7.48 7.17
CA ALA A 116 -1.52 -7.81 8.50
C ALA A 116 -1.52 -9.32 8.75
N ALA A 117 -2.67 -9.99 8.59
CA ALA A 117 -2.82 -11.42 8.81
C ALA A 117 -1.92 -12.26 7.90
N SER A 118 -1.81 -11.89 6.62
CA SER A 118 -0.93 -12.58 5.67
C SER A 118 0.54 -12.41 6.05
N THR A 119 0.98 -11.19 6.34
CA THR A 119 2.35 -10.90 6.80
C THR A 119 2.68 -11.70 8.07
N THR A 120 1.81 -11.67 9.08
CA THR A 120 2.00 -12.43 10.32
C THR A 120 2.10 -13.93 10.04
N SER A 121 1.25 -14.47 9.16
CA SER A 121 1.31 -15.87 8.75
C SER A 121 2.66 -16.23 8.13
N ASP A 122 3.25 -15.35 7.30
CA ASP A 122 4.56 -15.62 6.70
C ASP A 122 5.66 -15.71 7.76
N PHE A 123 5.69 -14.76 8.70
CA PHE A 123 6.70 -14.75 9.77
C PHE A 123 6.58 -15.98 10.67
N LEU A 124 5.35 -16.41 10.97
CA LEU A 124 5.13 -17.65 11.73
C LEU A 124 5.58 -18.90 10.96
N ARG A 125 5.46 -18.91 9.63
CA ARG A 125 5.96 -19.99 8.76
C ARG A 125 7.48 -19.98 8.60
N MET A 126 8.12 -18.82 8.64
CA MET A 126 9.59 -18.72 8.63
C MET A 126 10.21 -19.24 9.94
N GLY A 127 9.48 -19.12 11.05
CA GLY A 127 9.86 -19.69 12.34
C GLY A 127 10.08 -21.20 12.30
N LEU A 128 10.84 -21.72 13.27
CA LEU A 128 11.04 -23.15 13.44
C LEU A 128 9.75 -23.77 14.00
N GLN A 129 9.18 -24.76 13.31
CA GLN A 129 7.95 -25.40 13.76
C GLN A 129 8.25 -26.61 14.66
N ALA A 130 7.35 -26.90 15.60
CA ALA A 130 7.50 -28.04 16.52
C ALA A 130 7.62 -29.38 15.78
N ASP A 131 6.88 -29.53 14.68
CA ASP A 131 6.78 -30.76 13.89
C ASP A 131 8.11 -31.04 13.17
N GLU A 132 8.77 -29.99 12.67
CA GLU A 132 10.09 -30.10 12.05
C GLU A 132 11.16 -30.42 13.08
N LEU A 133 11.05 -29.87 14.30
CA LEU A 133 11.98 -30.18 15.38
C LEU A 133 11.84 -31.65 15.83
N TYR A 134 10.61 -32.15 15.90
CA TYR A 134 10.33 -33.55 16.19
C TYR A 134 10.92 -34.47 15.11
N ALA A 135 10.66 -34.17 13.84
CA ALA A 135 11.24 -34.90 12.72
C ALA A 135 12.78 -34.85 12.71
N ALA A 136 13.38 -33.69 13.00
CA ALA A 136 14.83 -33.53 13.07
C ALA A 136 15.48 -34.25 14.26
N ARG A 137 14.75 -34.47 15.36
CA ARG A 137 15.21 -35.30 16.49
C ARG A 137 15.17 -36.79 16.18
N GLN A 138 14.16 -37.23 15.43
CA GLN A 138 14.03 -38.64 15.02
C GLN A 138 15.06 -39.06 13.95
N ARG A 139 15.66 -38.10 13.24
CA ARG A 139 16.79 -38.38 12.34
C ARG A 139 18.07 -38.64 13.13
N THR A 140 18.38 -39.92 13.30
CA THR A 140 19.59 -40.41 13.99
C THR A 140 20.81 -40.49 13.07
N GLY A 141 20.67 -40.25 11.76
CA GLY A 141 21.75 -40.35 10.78
C GLY A 141 21.64 -39.32 9.66
N ARG A 142 22.77 -38.94 9.09
CA ARG A 142 22.91 -38.01 7.95
C ARG A 142 22.89 -38.83 6.65
N SER A 143 21.82 -39.59 6.41
CA SER A 143 21.70 -40.33 5.15
C SER A 143 21.19 -39.40 4.07
N THR A 144 21.93 -39.30 2.96
CA THR A 144 21.58 -38.49 1.78
C THR A 144 20.27 -38.95 1.12
N ASP A 145 19.83 -40.18 1.42
CA ASP A 145 18.59 -40.81 0.92
C ASP A 145 17.38 -40.63 1.84
N ASP A 146 17.50 -39.88 2.94
CA ASP A 146 16.34 -39.63 3.81
C ASP A 146 15.27 -38.83 3.05
N PRO A 147 14.03 -39.35 2.92
CA PRO A 147 12.97 -38.64 2.22
C PRO A 147 12.74 -37.26 2.84
N VAL A 148 12.52 -36.27 1.97
CA VAL A 148 12.13 -34.91 2.38
C VAL A 148 10.93 -35.04 3.32
N PRO A 149 10.97 -34.44 4.53
CA PRO A 149 9.87 -34.59 5.46
C PRO A 149 8.59 -34.06 4.80
N PRO A 150 7.43 -34.71 5.01
CA PRO A 150 6.18 -34.32 4.38
C PRO A 150 5.77 -32.87 4.72
N ASN A 151 6.34 -32.29 5.78
CA ASN A 151 6.10 -30.92 6.25
C ASN A 151 7.27 -29.96 5.98
N TYR A 152 8.12 -30.23 4.99
CA TYR A 152 9.20 -29.31 4.63
C TYR A 152 8.65 -27.98 4.10
N ILE A 153 8.96 -26.89 4.80
CA ILE A 153 8.61 -25.52 4.38
C ILE A 153 9.83 -24.88 3.74
N ASP A 154 9.72 -24.50 2.47
CA ASP A 154 10.72 -23.66 1.82
C ASP A 154 10.59 -22.22 2.33
N ARG A 155 11.34 -21.89 3.38
CA ARG A 155 11.30 -20.59 4.03
C ARG A 155 11.82 -19.46 3.14
N ARG A 156 12.68 -19.76 2.16
CA ARG A 156 13.19 -18.75 1.24
C ARG A 156 12.11 -18.27 0.29
N SER A 157 11.26 -19.17 -0.22
CA SER A 157 10.10 -18.75 -1.02
C SER A 157 9.05 -18.02 -0.19
N VAL A 158 8.83 -18.39 1.09
CA VAL A 158 7.96 -17.62 1.99
C VAL A 158 8.48 -16.19 2.19
N LEU A 159 9.79 -16.03 2.44
CA LEU A 159 10.42 -14.72 2.54
C LEU A 159 10.33 -13.94 1.22
N GLY A 160 10.58 -14.60 0.09
CA GLY A 160 10.40 -14.01 -1.24
C GLY A 160 8.98 -13.49 -1.46
N GLY A 161 7.97 -14.28 -1.10
CA GLY A 161 6.57 -13.88 -1.19
C GLY A 161 6.20 -12.70 -0.28
N PHE A 162 6.84 -12.56 0.89
CA PHE A 162 6.72 -11.37 1.72
C PHE A 162 7.38 -10.15 1.05
N VAL A 163 8.60 -10.28 0.53
CA VAL A 163 9.32 -9.20 -0.16
C VAL A 163 8.52 -8.69 -1.36
N THR A 164 7.96 -9.59 -2.18
CA THR A 164 7.13 -9.23 -3.32
C THR A 164 5.89 -8.43 -2.89
N ARG A 165 5.18 -8.87 -1.85
CA ARG A 165 4.02 -8.12 -1.30
C ARG A 165 4.42 -6.78 -0.70
N TRP A 166 5.54 -6.72 0.01
CA TRP A 166 6.06 -5.48 0.57
C TRP A 166 6.37 -4.47 -0.54
N LEU A 167 7.08 -4.89 -1.59
CA LEU A 167 7.39 -4.06 -2.76
C LEU A 167 6.11 -3.63 -3.47
N ALA A 168 5.16 -4.53 -3.71
CA ALA A 168 3.88 -4.21 -4.34
C ALA A 168 3.10 -3.16 -3.53
N GLY A 169 3.02 -3.32 -2.21
CA GLY A 169 2.39 -2.33 -1.33
C GLY A 169 3.15 -1.00 -1.29
N GLY A 170 4.48 -1.02 -1.38
CA GLY A 170 5.32 0.19 -1.47
C GLY A 170 5.11 0.94 -2.78
N ILE A 171 5.05 0.23 -3.91
CA ILE A 171 4.71 0.79 -5.22
C ILE A 171 3.32 1.42 -5.16
N LEU A 172 2.31 0.70 -4.63
CA LEU A 172 0.97 1.23 -4.44
C LEU A 172 0.97 2.52 -3.61
N LEU A 173 1.71 2.56 -2.50
CA LEU A 173 1.86 3.76 -1.67
C LEU A 173 2.44 4.95 -2.44
N VAL A 174 3.49 4.72 -3.22
CA VAL A 174 4.12 5.76 -4.05
C VAL A 174 3.16 6.25 -5.13
N LEU A 175 2.39 5.36 -5.76
CA LEU A 175 1.37 5.72 -6.75
C LEU A 175 0.25 6.55 -6.13
N LEU A 176 -0.25 6.16 -4.97
CA LEU A 176 -1.26 6.92 -4.23
C LEU A 176 -0.73 8.32 -3.88
N ALA A 177 0.50 8.41 -3.37
CA ALA A 177 1.13 9.69 -3.05
C ALA A 177 1.34 10.57 -4.30
N ALA A 178 1.79 9.99 -5.41
CA ALA A 178 1.91 10.69 -6.68
C ALA A 178 0.56 11.23 -7.16
N GLY A 179 -0.51 10.44 -7.01
CA GLY A 179 -1.88 10.83 -7.32
C GLY A 179 -2.43 11.96 -6.43
N THR A 180 -1.82 12.21 -5.25
CA THR A 180 -2.19 13.33 -4.37
C THR A 180 -1.49 14.65 -4.67
N ARG A 181 -0.60 14.70 -5.66
CA ARG A 181 0.16 15.93 -5.99
C ARG A 181 -0.74 16.98 -6.65
N VAL A 182 -0.98 18.08 -5.95
CA VAL A 182 -1.67 19.27 -6.48
C VAL A 182 -0.66 20.38 -6.72
N GLY A 183 -0.09 20.48 -7.92
CA GLY A 183 0.75 21.62 -8.32
C GLY A 183 2.00 21.26 -9.11
N GLN A 184 2.52 22.24 -9.88
CA GLN A 184 3.83 22.14 -10.55
C GLN A 184 4.94 22.09 -9.48
N ALA A 185 5.88 21.15 -9.63
CA ALA A 185 7.01 21.05 -8.74
C ALA A 185 7.88 22.31 -8.88
N GLY A 186 7.97 23.13 -7.83
CA GLY A 186 8.89 24.25 -7.79
C GLY A 186 10.34 23.78 -7.69
N ASN A 187 11.23 24.42 -8.46
CA ASN A 187 12.67 24.17 -8.46
C ASN A 187 13.34 24.72 -7.20
N SER A 188 13.32 23.96 -6.09
CA SER A 188 14.08 24.30 -4.90
C SER A 188 14.77 23.08 -4.30
N PHE A 189 15.93 23.32 -3.68
CA PHE A 189 16.82 22.33 -3.05
C PHE A 189 16.12 21.45 -1.98
N PHE A 190 14.97 21.90 -1.47
CA PHE A 190 14.07 21.17 -0.57
C PHE A 190 12.78 20.70 -1.28
N ALA A 191 12.90 20.17 -2.50
CA ALA A 191 11.77 19.75 -3.32
C ALA A 191 10.85 18.69 -2.67
N ILE A 192 11.32 17.96 -1.64
CA ILE A 192 10.49 16.97 -0.91
C ILE A 192 9.46 17.65 0.00
N THR A 193 9.79 18.79 0.61
CA THR A 193 8.87 19.57 1.44
C THR A 193 8.00 20.54 0.64
N GLN A 194 8.39 20.87 -0.60
CA GLN A 194 7.62 21.72 -1.52
C GLN A 194 6.75 20.95 -2.52
N GLN A 195 6.89 19.62 -2.59
CA GLN A 195 5.87 18.80 -3.21
C GLN A 195 4.60 18.93 -2.36
N ASN A 196 3.51 19.44 -2.94
CA ASN A 196 2.18 19.54 -2.31
C ASN A 196 1.57 18.16 -2.02
N ILE A 197 2.29 17.31 -1.29
CA ILE A 197 1.90 16.01 -0.75
C ILE A 197 1.74 16.21 0.75
N ALA A 198 0.67 15.67 1.32
CA ALA A 198 0.46 15.73 2.76
C ALA A 198 1.66 15.11 3.53
N PRO A 199 2.24 15.79 4.54
CA PRO A 199 3.37 15.27 5.32
C PRO A 199 3.10 13.91 5.96
N ALA A 200 1.83 13.62 6.29
CA ALA A 200 1.39 12.33 6.79
C ALA A 200 1.62 11.17 5.79
N VAL A 201 1.51 11.43 4.48
CA VAL A 201 1.74 10.43 3.43
C VAL A 201 3.23 10.18 3.25
N ILE A 202 4.04 11.23 3.23
CA ILE A 202 5.51 11.13 3.14
C ILE A 202 6.04 10.31 4.33
N SER A 203 5.64 10.67 5.55
CA SER A 203 6.03 9.92 6.76
C SER A 203 5.52 8.48 6.73
N ALA A 204 4.29 8.23 6.27
CA ALA A 204 3.76 6.88 6.10
C ALA A 204 4.60 6.03 5.12
N ILE A 205 5.03 6.61 3.99
CA ILE A 205 5.91 5.93 3.03
C ILE A 205 7.24 5.57 3.68
N ILE A 206 7.90 6.54 4.32
CA ILE A 206 9.20 6.32 4.97
C ILE A 206 9.08 5.23 6.04
N ILE A 207 8.10 5.35 6.94
CA ILE A 207 7.87 4.37 8.00
C ILE A 207 7.54 2.99 7.42
N TYR A 208 6.76 2.92 6.33
CA TYR A 208 6.44 1.66 5.66
C TYR A 208 7.70 0.96 5.11
N TYR A 209 8.56 1.67 4.39
CA TYR A 209 9.79 1.10 3.84
C TYR A 209 10.78 0.70 4.94
N LEU A 210 10.99 1.54 5.95
CA LEU A 210 11.87 1.23 7.08
C LEU A 210 11.38 0.00 7.85
N THR A 211 10.07 -0.06 8.13
CA THR A 211 9.48 -1.22 8.82
C THR A 211 9.61 -2.48 7.98
N GLY A 212 9.39 -2.39 6.66
CA GLY A 212 9.55 -3.52 5.75
C GLY A 212 10.99 -4.03 5.70
N LEU A 213 11.98 -3.16 5.58
CA LEU A 213 13.40 -3.53 5.64
C LEU A 213 13.77 -4.18 6.97
N ALA A 214 13.28 -3.63 8.08
CA ALA A 214 13.49 -4.21 9.41
C ALA A 214 12.89 -5.62 9.49
N LEU A 215 11.66 -5.80 8.98
CA LEU A 215 11.00 -7.11 8.93
C LEU A 215 11.71 -8.09 8.01
N ILE A 216 12.20 -7.69 6.83
CA ILE A 216 13.02 -8.53 5.95
C ILE A 216 14.26 -9.02 6.69
N SER A 217 14.94 -8.14 7.42
CA SER A 217 16.10 -8.50 8.23
C SER A 217 15.76 -9.53 9.31
N GLN A 218 14.63 -9.38 9.99
CA GLN A 218 14.14 -10.38 10.96
C GLN A 218 13.77 -11.70 10.27
N GLY A 219 13.19 -11.66 9.07
CA GLY A 219 12.84 -12.84 8.28
C GLY A 219 14.10 -13.63 7.87
N GLN A 220 15.13 -12.94 7.38
CA GLN A 220 16.43 -13.54 7.08
C GLN A 220 17.05 -14.20 8.31
N LEU A 221 17.01 -13.52 9.47
CA LEU A 221 17.49 -14.09 10.73
C LEU A 221 16.71 -15.35 11.11
N ALA A 222 15.39 -15.35 10.98
CA ALA A 222 14.54 -16.50 11.27
C ALA A 222 14.90 -17.70 10.38
N VAL A 223 15.11 -17.47 9.07
CA VAL A 223 15.54 -18.50 8.11
C VAL A 223 16.90 -19.08 8.50
N LEU A 224 17.89 -18.23 8.80
CA LEU A 224 19.24 -18.66 9.21
C LEU A 224 19.21 -19.43 10.52
N ARG A 225 18.46 -18.95 11.51
CA ARG A 225 18.32 -19.61 12.81
C ARG A 225 17.68 -20.99 12.67
N ALA A 226 16.63 -21.11 11.85
CA ALA A 226 15.99 -22.39 11.59
C ALA A 226 17.00 -23.37 10.96
N ARG A 227 17.76 -22.91 9.96
CA ARG A 227 18.79 -23.71 9.28
C ARG A 227 19.89 -24.17 10.24
N TRP A 228 20.48 -23.27 11.04
CA TRP A 228 21.51 -23.63 12.01
C TRP A 228 21.01 -24.62 13.06
N THR A 229 19.76 -24.49 13.49
CA THR A 229 19.16 -25.41 14.46
C THR A 229 18.98 -26.81 13.86
N LEU A 230 18.52 -26.90 12.61
CA LEU A 230 18.36 -28.17 11.90
C LEU A 230 19.71 -28.83 11.58
N GLU A 231 20.71 -28.04 11.20
CA GLU A 231 22.07 -28.51 10.87
C GLU A 231 22.95 -28.74 12.13
N ARG A 232 22.42 -28.48 13.34
CA ARG A 232 23.13 -28.56 14.62
C ARG A 232 24.42 -27.72 14.66
N VAL A 233 24.45 -26.60 13.93
CA VAL A 233 25.57 -25.67 13.90
C VAL A 233 25.52 -24.77 15.14
N PRO A 234 26.59 -24.69 15.95
CA PRO A 234 26.59 -23.83 17.13
C PRO A 234 26.48 -22.36 16.72
N SER A 235 25.47 -21.66 17.24
CA SER A 235 25.28 -20.23 17.02
C SER A 235 25.55 -19.44 18.29
N ARG A 236 26.25 -18.30 18.17
CA ARG A 236 26.52 -17.43 19.32
C ARG A 236 25.24 -16.65 19.68
N ALA A 237 24.75 -16.84 20.90
CA ALA A 237 23.53 -16.18 21.39
C ALA A 237 23.60 -14.65 21.39
N SER A 238 24.81 -14.07 21.49
CA SER A 238 25.02 -12.62 21.45
C SER A 238 24.65 -12.00 20.09
N ILE A 239 24.93 -12.69 18.99
CA ILE A 239 24.61 -12.21 17.63
C ILE A 239 23.10 -12.17 17.45
N LEU A 240 22.39 -13.21 17.88
CA LEU A 240 20.92 -13.30 17.78
C LEU A 240 20.22 -12.19 18.58
N ARG A 241 20.73 -11.86 19.78
CA ARG A 241 20.13 -10.83 20.63
C ARG A 241 20.35 -9.42 20.09
N ASN A 242 21.54 -9.13 19.56
CA ASN A 242 21.91 -7.79 19.12
C ASN A 242 21.56 -7.52 17.65
N TRP A 243 21.16 -8.55 16.88
CA TRP A 243 20.82 -8.44 15.46
C TRP A 243 19.84 -7.31 15.12
N PRO A 244 18.72 -7.13 15.85
CA PRO A 244 17.79 -6.03 15.54
C PRO A 244 18.47 -4.66 15.61
N MET A 245 19.39 -4.47 16.54
CA MET A 245 20.12 -3.21 16.69
C MET A 245 21.12 -2.99 15.57
N TYR A 246 21.85 -4.04 15.15
CA TYR A 246 22.76 -3.95 14.01
C TYR A 246 22.01 -3.67 12.70
N ALA A 247 20.87 -4.35 12.49
CA ALA A 247 20.02 -4.13 11.33
C ALA A 247 19.45 -2.71 11.32
N LEU A 248 18.94 -2.23 12.46
CA LEU A 248 18.41 -0.88 12.57
C LEU A 248 19.52 0.17 12.34
N GLY A 249 20.69 -0.01 12.93
CA GLY A 249 21.83 0.87 12.75
C GLY A 249 22.29 0.93 11.29
N LEU A 250 22.33 -0.21 10.59
CA LEU A 250 22.66 -0.27 9.17
C LEU A 250 21.59 0.41 8.30
N ILE A 251 20.30 0.15 8.56
CA ILE A 251 19.20 0.77 7.83
C ILE A 251 19.21 2.29 8.02
N LEU A 252 19.39 2.76 9.26
CA LEU A 252 19.48 4.20 9.56
C LEU A 252 20.72 4.83 8.95
N GLY A 253 21.87 4.14 8.98
CA GLY A 253 23.11 4.61 8.37
C GLY A 253 22.98 4.77 6.85
N ILE A 254 22.44 3.76 6.15
CA ILE A 254 22.18 3.85 4.71
C ILE A 254 21.12 4.91 4.42
N GLY A 255 20.06 5.01 5.22
CA GLY A 255 19.03 6.03 5.06
C GLY A 255 19.56 7.45 5.24
N PHE A 256 20.48 7.65 6.19
CA PHE A 256 21.17 8.92 6.41
C PHE A 256 22.07 9.27 5.21
N LEU A 257 22.91 8.33 4.76
CA LEU A 257 23.74 8.53 3.57
C LEU A 257 22.91 8.82 2.32
N ALA A 258 21.79 8.12 2.13
CA ALA A 258 20.85 8.38 1.05
C ALA A 258 20.21 9.77 1.15
N GLY A 259 19.86 10.23 2.36
CA GLY A 259 19.34 11.58 2.59
C GLY A 259 20.38 12.68 2.35
N MET A 260 21.66 12.39 2.54
CA MET A 260 22.77 13.31 2.21
C MET A 260 23.12 13.31 0.72
N MET A 261 22.63 12.35 -0.08
CA MET A 261 22.85 12.41 -1.52
C MET A 261 22.11 13.63 -2.08
N PRO A 262 22.79 14.50 -2.86
CA PRO A 262 22.11 15.56 -3.57
C PRO A 262 21.19 14.90 -4.60
N PHE A 263 19.88 14.88 -4.33
CA PHE A 263 18.86 14.49 -5.30
C PHE A 263 18.71 15.57 -6.41
N GLY A 264 19.83 16.07 -6.94
CA GLY A 264 19.90 17.10 -7.98
C GLY A 264 19.61 16.58 -9.39
N GLY A 265 18.80 15.52 -9.53
CA GLY A 265 18.63 14.87 -10.83
C GLY A 265 17.53 13.82 -10.95
N THR A 266 16.72 13.58 -9.92
CA THR A 266 15.54 12.70 -10.05
C THR A 266 14.43 13.29 -10.93
N PHE A 267 14.63 14.49 -11.49
CA PHE A 267 13.76 15.09 -12.50
C PHE A 267 13.51 14.13 -13.68
N TYR A 268 14.53 13.43 -14.18
CA TYR A 268 14.33 12.49 -15.30
C TYR A 268 13.55 11.26 -14.89
N LEU A 269 13.84 10.66 -13.73
CA LEU A 269 13.07 9.50 -13.25
C LEU A 269 11.63 9.90 -12.95
N ALA A 270 11.40 11.06 -12.32
CA ALA A 270 10.08 11.61 -12.05
C ALA A 270 9.33 11.93 -13.34
N THR A 271 10.02 12.43 -14.37
CA THR A 271 9.45 12.71 -15.70
C THR A 271 9.11 11.41 -16.43
N VAL A 272 9.96 10.39 -16.37
CA VAL A 272 9.68 9.07 -16.96
C VAL A 272 8.49 8.44 -16.25
N ILE A 273 8.47 8.43 -14.91
CA ILE A 273 7.35 7.87 -14.12
C ILE A 273 6.05 8.65 -14.37
N SER A 274 6.10 9.98 -14.37
CA SER A 274 4.90 10.81 -14.61
C SER A 274 4.40 10.65 -16.04
N THR A 275 5.30 10.51 -17.02
CA THR A 275 4.95 10.22 -18.41
C THR A 275 4.30 8.85 -18.52
N VAL A 276 4.90 7.81 -17.92
CA VAL A 276 4.32 6.45 -17.91
C VAL A 276 2.93 6.46 -17.27
N LEU A 277 2.78 7.09 -16.10
CA LEU A 277 1.49 7.16 -15.40
C LEU A 277 0.45 7.94 -16.20
N ARG A 278 0.83 9.07 -16.80
CA ARG A 278 -0.04 9.87 -17.66
C ARG A 278 -0.46 9.07 -18.90
N THR A 279 0.45 8.31 -19.50
CA THR A 279 0.14 7.45 -20.65
C THR A 279 -0.83 6.34 -20.27
N ILE A 280 -0.63 5.68 -19.12
CA ILE A 280 -1.55 4.66 -18.62
C ILE A 280 -2.93 5.26 -18.34
N TYR A 281 -2.98 6.41 -17.66
CA TYR A 281 -4.23 7.11 -17.35
C TYR A 281 -4.97 7.53 -18.63
N MET A 282 -4.28 8.11 -19.59
CA MET A 282 -4.85 8.47 -20.89
C MET A 282 -5.33 7.24 -21.65
N ALA A 283 -4.56 6.15 -21.69
CA ALA A 283 -4.97 4.91 -22.34
C ALA A 283 -6.26 4.35 -21.71
N MET A 284 -6.35 4.34 -20.37
CA MET A 284 -7.54 3.89 -19.65
C MET A 284 -8.75 4.78 -19.95
N LEU A 285 -8.59 6.11 -19.96
CA LEU A 285 -9.65 7.04 -20.34
C LEU A 285 -10.09 6.83 -21.80
N THR A 286 -9.14 6.67 -22.73
CA THR A 286 -9.43 6.42 -24.14
C THR A 286 -10.21 5.12 -24.32
N ILE A 287 -9.81 4.04 -23.65
CA ILE A 287 -10.56 2.77 -23.67
C ILE A 287 -11.98 2.98 -23.14
N MET A 288 -12.14 3.70 -22.02
CA MET A 288 -13.46 4.00 -21.45
C MET A 288 -14.31 4.86 -22.38
N GLN A 289 -13.72 5.85 -23.06
CA GLN A 289 -14.38 6.68 -24.06
C GLN A 289 -14.79 5.89 -25.30
N ILE A 290 -13.93 5.01 -25.82
CA ILE A 290 -14.26 4.12 -26.94
C ILE A 290 -15.42 3.22 -26.55
N PHE A 291 -15.38 2.63 -25.35
CA PHE A 291 -16.44 1.77 -24.85
C PHE A 291 -17.78 2.53 -24.68
N MET A 292 -17.74 3.73 -24.08
CA MET A 292 -18.93 4.55 -23.90
C MET A 292 -19.47 5.08 -25.23
N GLY A 293 -18.58 5.45 -26.16
CA GLY A 293 -18.93 5.85 -27.52
C GLY A 293 -19.54 4.70 -28.32
N LEU A 294 -19.03 3.49 -28.17
CA LEU A 294 -19.61 2.28 -28.77
C LEU A 294 -21.01 2.00 -28.19
N LEU A 295 -21.19 2.14 -26.88
CA LEU A 295 -22.50 2.02 -26.23
C LEU A 295 -23.48 3.09 -26.72
N MET A 296 -23.04 4.34 -26.86
CA MET A 296 -23.86 5.43 -27.41
C MET A 296 -24.22 5.18 -28.88
N TRP A 297 -23.27 4.70 -29.69
CA TRP A 297 -23.50 4.36 -31.10
C TRP A 297 -24.47 3.19 -31.25
N LEU A 298 -24.31 2.12 -30.45
CA LEU A 298 -25.29 1.03 -30.38
C LEU A 298 -26.65 1.51 -29.88
N GLY A 299 -26.66 2.44 -28.92
CA GLY A 299 -27.86 3.10 -28.42
C GLY A 299 -28.57 3.92 -29.50
N SER A 300 -27.84 4.65 -30.34
CA SER A 300 -28.41 5.44 -31.44
C SER A 300 -28.93 4.58 -32.59
N LEU A 301 -28.47 3.33 -32.73
CA LEU A 301 -29.06 2.37 -33.67
C LEU A 301 -30.40 1.81 -33.18
N LEU A 302 -30.65 1.82 -31.86
CA LEU A 302 -31.91 1.41 -31.25
C LEU A 302 -32.88 2.57 -31.01
N ALA A 303 -32.37 3.76 -30.71
CA ALA A 303 -33.12 5.00 -30.58
C ALA A 303 -33.16 5.67 -31.96
N GLY A 304 -34.21 5.39 -32.75
CA GLY A 304 -34.42 6.02 -34.04
C GLY A 304 -34.33 7.55 -33.96
N ASP A 305 -33.79 8.16 -35.02
CA ASP A 305 -33.54 9.59 -35.15
C ASP A 305 -34.77 10.44 -34.78
N GLU A 306 -34.86 10.88 -33.53
CA GLU A 306 -35.54 12.13 -33.22
C GLU A 306 -34.50 13.25 -33.30
N PRO A 307 -34.59 14.15 -34.31
CA PRO A 307 -33.74 15.32 -34.34
C PRO A 307 -34.16 16.21 -33.17
N ILE A 308 -33.34 16.26 -32.13
CA ILE A 308 -33.43 17.32 -31.14
C ILE A 308 -33.12 18.61 -31.90
N ALA A 309 -34.15 19.45 -32.09
CA ALA A 309 -34.03 20.75 -32.72
C ALA A 309 -32.92 21.54 -32.03
N GLN A 310 -31.81 21.74 -32.74
CA GLN A 310 -30.68 22.54 -32.31
C GLN A 310 -31.14 24.00 -32.23
N PRO A 311 -31.12 24.67 -31.07
CA PRO A 311 -31.29 26.12 -31.03
C PRO A 311 -30.13 26.75 -31.78
N GLU A 312 -30.44 27.61 -32.76
CA GLU A 312 -29.49 28.39 -33.55
C GLU A 312 -28.45 29.06 -32.65
N ALA A 313 -27.18 28.73 -32.85
CA ALA A 313 -26.08 29.26 -32.06
C ALA A 313 -25.82 30.74 -32.39
N PRO A 314 -25.55 31.56 -31.34
CA PRO A 314 -24.84 32.83 -31.39
C PRO A 314 -23.79 32.96 -32.51
N PRO A 315 -23.71 33.97 -33.40
CA PRO A 315 -22.50 34.13 -34.19
C PRO A 315 -21.26 34.27 -33.28
N PRO A 316 -20.11 33.69 -33.66
CA PRO A 316 -18.94 33.59 -32.79
C PRO A 316 -18.38 34.97 -32.43
N ALA A 317 -18.22 35.21 -31.12
CA ALA A 317 -17.48 36.35 -30.61
C ALA A 317 -15.99 36.29 -31.06
N PRO A 318 -15.34 37.44 -31.33
CA PRO A 318 -13.94 37.47 -31.75
C PRO A 318 -13.02 36.82 -30.69
N PRO A 319 -11.94 36.15 -31.11
CA PRO A 319 -11.08 35.40 -30.20
C PRO A 319 -10.38 36.35 -29.20
N PRO A 320 -10.28 35.97 -27.90
CA PRO A 320 -9.51 36.71 -26.94
C PRO A 320 -8.02 36.71 -27.34
N ARG A 321 -7.40 37.90 -27.31
CA ARG A 321 -5.94 38.04 -27.43
C ARG A 321 -5.31 37.40 -26.20
N PHE A 322 -4.45 36.41 -26.42
CA PHE A 322 -3.54 35.92 -25.39
C PHE A 322 -2.37 36.90 -25.30
N ASP A 323 -2.25 37.58 -24.18
CA ASP A 323 -0.98 38.19 -23.79
C ASP A 323 -0.02 37.07 -23.43
N LEU A 324 1.09 36.96 -24.17
CA LEU A 324 2.19 36.08 -23.84
C LEU A 324 2.75 36.51 -22.47
N PRO A 325 2.89 35.59 -21.48
CA PRO A 325 3.61 35.92 -20.26
C PRO A 325 5.07 36.27 -20.60
N PRO A 326 5.69 37.21 -19.89
CA PRO A 326 7.08 37.60 -20.13
C PRO A 326 8.00 36.39 -19.99
N THR A 327 8.91 36.25 -20.94
CA THR A 327 10.01 35.29 -20.91
C THR A 327 10.83 35.54 -19.64
N GLU A 328 10.76 34.63 -18.67
CA GLU A 328 11.65 34.67 -17.52
C GLU A 328 13.12 34.55 -17.99
N PRO A 329 14.06 35.30 -17.39
CA PRO A 329 15.46 35.24 -17.77
C PRO A 329 16.06 33.87 -17.45
N SER A 330 16.73 33.31 -18.46
CA SER A 330 17.75 32.25 -18.42
C SER A 330 18.28 31.94 -17.02
N GLN A 331 17.66 30.96 -16.35
CA GLN A 331 18.23 30.35 -15.15
C GLN A 331 19.47 29.56 -15.57
N VAL A 332 20.60 29.84 -14.92
CA VAL A 332 21.85 29.12 -15.09
C VAL A 332 21.58 27.62 -14.96
N PRO A 333 22.14 26.76 -15.84
CA PRO A 333 21.84 25.34 -15.79
C PRO A 333 22.24 24.72 -14.43
N GLU A 334 21.25 24.20 -13.70
CA GLU A 334 21.38 23.71 -12.32
C GLU A 334 22.36 22.53 -12.17
N TRP A 335 22.78 21.90 -13.28
CA TRP A 335 23.81 20.85 -13.29
C TRP A 335 25.22 21.37 -12.99
N LEU A 336 25.45 22.68 -13.12
CA LEU A 336 26.77 23.30 -12.91
C LEU A 336 27.23 23.17 -11.44
N GLY A 337 26.29 23.24 -10.48
CA GLY A 337 26.59 23.09 -9.05
C GLY A 337 26.99 21.67 -8.66
N GLY A 338 26.34 20.66 -9.27
CA GLY A 338 26.67 19.25 -9.05
C GLY A 338 27.99 18.84 -9.70
N MET A 339 28.27 19.30 -10.91
CA MET A 339 29.56 19.05 -11.58
C MET A 339 30.73 19.72 -10.86
N LEU A 340 30.55 20.95 -10.35
CA LEU A 340 31.60 21.64 -9.58
C LEU A 340 31.92 20.95 -8.25
N PHE A 341 30.91 20.41 -7.56
CA PHE A 341 31.14 19.66 -6.32
C PHE A 341 32.00 18.41 -6.55
N TRP A 342 31.72 17.63 -7.60
CA TRP A 342 32.50 16.43 -7.92
C TRP A 342 33.86 16.75 -8.56
N GLY A 343 33.96 17.83 -9.35
CA GLY A 343 35.22 18.29 -9.93
C GLY A 343 36.22 18.83 -8.90
N VAL A 344 35.75 19.23 -7.71
CA VAL A 344 36.62 19.63 -6.59
C VAL A 344 37.01 18.44 -5.70
N LEU A 345 36.22 17.35 -5.74
CA LEU A 345 36.46 16.15 -4.92
C LEU A 345 37.28 15.06 -5.65
N ALA A 346 37.49 15.20 -6.96
CA ALA A 346 38.32 14.32 -7.81
C ALA A 346 39.74 14.88 -7.97
#